data_AF-A0A9C8UL23-F1
#
_entry.id   AF-A0A9C8UL23-F1
#
_cell.length_a   1.000
_cell.length_b   1.000
_cell.length_c   1.000
_cell.angle_alpha   90.00
_cell.angle_beta   90.00
_cell.angle_gamma   90.00
#
_symmetry.space_group_name_H-M   'P 1'
#
loop_
_entity.id
_entity.type
_entity.pdbx_description
1 polymer ?
#
loop_
_entity_poly.entity_id
_entity_poly.type
_entity_poly.pdbx_seq_one_letter_code
_entity_poly.pdbx_strand_id
1 'polypeptide(L)'
;MTRSDTDMLEVFFQDARAMPPRMPAGLMDRALAGALGAQPEPASQGWRGLWRGFGGAPALGGVVAATAVGFWLGVSVPGLLPDLAAQIITGDTFAAADDIRAPELTAFGWDIDGG
;
A
#
# COMPACT_ATOMS: atom_id res chain seq x y z
N MET A 1 28.58 -1.75 30.05
CA MET A 1 28.38 -2.18 28.64
C MET A 1 27.31 -3.25 28.64
N THR A 2 26.07 -2.87 28.33
CA THR A 2 24.96 -3.81 28.12
C THR A 2 25.13 -4.43 26.74
N ARG A 3 25.14 -5.77 26.64
CA ARG A 3 25.17 -6.48 25.36
C ARG A 3 23.95 -6.07 24.53
N SER A 4 24.09 -5.96 23.22
CA SER A 4 22.95 -5.68 22.35
C SER A 4 21.99 -6.89 22.36
N ASP A 5 20.69 -6.66 22.25
CA ASP A 5 19.70 -7.76 22.21
C ASP A 5 20.01 -8.77 21.09
N THR A 6 20.58 -8.29 19.97
CA THR A 6 21.04 -9.12 18.86
C THR A 6 22.15 -10.09 19.28
N ASP A 7 23.10 -9.66 20.11
CA ASP A 7 24.17 -10.53 20.62
C ASP A 7 23.62 -11.62 21.55
N MET A 8 22.56 -11.31 22.30
CA MET A 8 21.88 -12.28 23.15
C MET A 8 21.09 -13.30 22.32
N LEU A 9 20.40 -12.86 21.27
CA LEU A 9 19.68 -13.74 20.33
C LEU A 9 20.62 -14.71 19.62
N GLU A 10 21.80 -14.25 19.19
CA GLU A 10 22.77 -15.12 18.51
C GLU A 10 23.24 -16.26 19.43
N VAL A 11 23.42 -16.02 20.73
CA VAL A 11 23.76 -17.08 21.69
C VAL A 11 22.65 -18.14 21.78
N PHE A 12 21.38 -17.72 21.82
CA PHE A 12 20.24 -18.66 21.83
C PHE A 12 20.14 -19.47 20.52
N PHE A 13 20.45 -18.86 19.37
CA PHE A 13 20.44 -19.57 18.09
C PHE A 13 21.60 -20.57 17.97
N GLN A 14 22.77 -20.25 18.51
CA GLN A 14 23.91 -21.18 18.54
C GLN A 14 23.59 -22.41 19.39
N ASP A 15 22.98 -22.22 20.57
CA ASP A 15 22.56 -23.31 21.46
C ASP A 15 21.51 -24.21 20.78
N ALA A 16 20.51 -23.61 20.13
CA ALA A 16 19.47 -24.34 19.40
C ALA A 16 20.01 -25.17 18.22
N ARG A 17 21.08 -24.71 17.54
CA ARG A 17 21.74 -25.47 16.46
C ARG A 17 22.60 -26.61 17.02
N ALA A 18 23.25 -26.40 18.16
CA ALA A 18 24.08 -27.41 18.82
C ALA A 18 23.24 -28.58 19.36
N MET A 19 22.00 -28.31 19.77
CA MET A 19 21.06 -29.31 20.26
C MET A 19 19.72 -29.24 19.52
N PRO A 20 19.64 -29.76 18.27
CA PRO A 20 18.41 -29.73 17.51
C PRO A 20 17.32 -30.55 18.22
N PRO A 21 16.18 -29.94 18.61
CA PRO A 21 15.09 -30.70 19.18
C PRO A 21 14.51 -31.63 18.10
N ARG A 22 14.19 -32.87 18.49
CA ARG A 22 13.58 -33.83 17.57
C ARG A 22 12.17 -33.37 17.21
N MET A 23 11.94 -33.12 15.92
CA MET A 23 10.62 -32.70 15.44
C MET A 23 9.56 -33.78 15.70
N PRO A 24 8.39 -33.42 16.26
CA PRO A 24 7.28 -34.35 16.45
C PRO A 24 6.83 -34.98 15.13
N ALA A 25 6.48 -36.27 15.15
CA ALA A 25 6.02 -36.98 13.97
C ALA A 25 4.77 -36.29 13.36
N GLY A 26 4.81 -36.01 12.06
CA GLY A 26 3.73 -35.38 11.32
C GLY A 26 3.57 -33.87 11.51
N LEU A 27 4.42 -33.18 12.30
CA LEU A 27 4.39 -31.71 12.40
C LEU A 27 4.67 -31.09 11.03
N MET A 28 5.72 -31.55 10.35
CA MET A 28 6.08 -31.06 9.01
C MET A 28 4.94 -31.27 8.01
N ASP A 29 4.30 -32.43 8.01
CA ASP A 29 3.18 -32.72 7.10
C ASP A 29 2.00 -31.77 7.33
N ARG A 30 1.67 -31.47 8.60
CA ARG A 30 0.62 -30.51 8.95
C ARG A 30 1.01 -29.07 8.58
N ALA A 31 2.28 -28.70 8.79
CA ALA A 31 2.79 -27.39 8.41
C ALA A 31 2.71 -27.18 6.89
N LEU A 32 3.07 -28.20 6.11
CA LEU A 32 2.96 -28.18 4.66
C LEU A 32 1.49 -28.15 4.20
N ALA A 33 0.62 -28.95 4.80
CA ALA A 33 -0.81 -28.93 4.51
C ALA A 33 -1.44 -27.56 4.82
N GLY A 34 -1.05 -26.95 5.94
CA GLY A 34 -1.48 -25.60 6.30
C GLY A 34 -0.96 -24.54 5.33
N ALA A 35 0.32 -24.63 4.95
CA ALA A 35 0.92 -23.71 3.97
C ALA A 35 0.23 -23.80 2.60
N LEU A 36 -0.06 -25.02 2.13
CA LEU A 36 -0.80 -25.23 0.87
C LEU A 36 -2.22 -24.66 0.94
N GLY A 37 -2.92 -24.82 2.07
CA GLY A 37 -4.26 -24.26 2.27
C GLY A 37 -4.29 -22.73 2.41
N ALA A 38 -3.17 -22.13 2.82
CA ALA A 38 -3.02 -20.68 2.96
C ALA A 38 -2.50 -19.99 1.69
N GLN A 39 -2.21 -20.74 0.62
CA GLN A 39 -1.77 -20.12 -0.63
C GLN A 39 -2.89 -19.23 -1.19
N PRO A 40 -2.58 -17.98 -1.58
CA PRO A 40 -3.58 -17.13 -2.20
C PRO A 40 -4.02 -17.79 -3.52
N GLU A 41 -5.33 -18.03 -3.65
CA GLU A 41 -5.87 -18.49 -4.92
C GLU A 41 -5.58 -17.45 -6.01
N PRO A 42 -5.21 -17.88 -7.23
CA PRO A 42 -4.97 -16.97 -8.34
C PRO A 42 -6.22 -16.12 -8.55
N ALA A 43 -6.04 -14.80 -8.57
CA ALA A 43 -7.14 -13.85 -8.75
C ALA A 43 -7.97 -14.25 -9.99
N SER A 44 -9.29 -14.33 -9.81
CA SER A 44 -10.21 -14.83 -10.84
C SER A 44 -9.95 -14.15 -12.18
N GLN A 45 -9.48 -14.92 -13.18
CA GLN A 45 -9.25 -14.45 -14.54
C GLN A 45 -10.62 -14.16 -15.20
N GLY A 46 -10.98 -12.88 -15.31
CA GLY A 46 -12.24 -12.46 -15.92
C GLY A 46 -12.68 -11.06 -15.49
N TRP A 47 -13.85 -10.64 -15.97
CA TRP A 47 -14.42 -9.32 -15.70
C TRP A 47 -14.45 -8.97 -14.21
N ARG A 48 -14.80 -9.93 -13.35
CA ARG A 48 -14.81 -9.75 -11.88
C ARG A 48 -13.41 -9.52 -11.29
N GLY A 49 -12.37 -10.13 -11.87
CA GLY A 49 -10.97 -9.90 -11.49
C GLY A 49 -10.49 -8.50 -11.87
N LEU A 50 -10.89 -8.03 -13.06
CA LEU A 50 -10.59 -6.67 -13.51
C LEU A 50 -11.26 -5.63 -12.58
N TRP A 51 -12.53 -5.83 -12.25
CA TRP A 51 -13.27 -4.98 -11.31
C TRP A 51 -12.68 -4.98 -9.88
N ARG A 52 -12.16 -6.12 -9.42
CA ARG A 52 -11.42 -6.20 -8.15
C ARG A 52 -10.05 -5.51 -8.24
N GLY A 53 -9.37 -5.60 -9.38
CA GLY A 53 -8.09 -4.94 -9.63
C GLY A 53 -8.15 -3.41 -9.61
N PHE A 54 -9.29 -2.82 -9.99
CA PHE A 54 -9.52 -1.38 -9.86
C PHE A 54 -9.79 -0.92 -8.42
N GLY A 55 -9.99 -1.84 -7.46
CA GLY A 55 -10.30 -1.51 -6.06
C GLY A 55 -11.78 -1.67 -5.68
N GLY A 56 -12.62 -2.22 -6.56
CA GLY A 56 -14.04 -2.49 -6.28
C GLY A 56 -14.94 -1.25 -6.29
N ALA A 57 -16.04 -1.26 -5.53
CA ALA A 57 -17.01 -0.15 -5.47
C ALA A 57 -16.41 1.24 -5.12
N PRO A 58 -15.38 1.37 -4.26
CA PRO A 58 -14.70 2.64 -4.01
C PRO A 58 -14.10 3.29 -5.26
N ALA A 59 -13.62 2.48 -6.22
CA ALA A 59 -13.04 2.96 -7.46
C ALA A 59 -14.06 3.74 -8.33
N LEU A 60 -15.33 3.37 -8.23
CA LEU A 60 -16.42 4.08 -8.91
C LEU A 60 -16.60 5.51 -8.38
N GLY A 61 -16.34 5.75 -7.09
CA GLY A 61 -16.45 7.08 -6.49
C GLY A 61 -15.49 8.08 -7.14
N GLY A 62 -14.25 7.66 -7.39
CA GLY A 62 -13.25 8.48 -8.07
C GLY A 62 -13.64 8.81 -9.52
N VAL A 63 -14.17 7.83 -10.25
CA VAL A 63 -14.63 8.03 -11.64
C VAL A 63 -15.81 9.00 -11.68
N VAL A 64 -16.79 8.86 -10.79
CA VAL A 64 -17.94 9.77 -10.70
C VAL A 64 -17.49 11.19 -10.35
N ALA A 65 -16.59 11.34 -9.37
CA ALA A 65 -16.04 12.64 -9.00
C ALA A 65 -15.28 13.30 -10.17
N ALA A 66 -14.42 12.55 -10.88
CA ALA A 66 -13.71 13.06 -12.04
C ALA A 66 -14.66 13.48 -13.17
N THR A 67 -15.75 12.73 -13.37
CA THR A 67 -16.78 13.05 -14.37
C THR A 67 -17.55 14.32 -14.00
N ALA A 68 -17.90 14.48 -12.72
CA ALA A 68 -18.57 15.68 -12.21
C ALA A 68 -17.68 16.92 -12.33
N VAL A 69 -16.40 16.80 -12.01
CA VAL A 69 -15.41 17.88 -12.20
C VAL A 69 -15.24 18.22 -13.68
N GLY A 70 -15.13 17.23 -14.56
CA GLY A 70 -15.06 17.44 -16.01
C GLY A 70 -16.29 18.13 -16.57
N PHE A 71 -17.49 17.73 -16.13
CA PHE A 71 -18.73 18.40 -16.50
C PHE A 71 -18.77 19.86 -16.02
N TRP A 72 -18.36 20.11 -14.78
CA TRP A 72 -18.31 21.46 -14.21
C TRP A 72 -17.36 22.38 -14.99
N LEU A 73 -16.15 21.88 -15.31
CA LEU A 73 -15.17 22.61 -16.13
C LEU A 73 -15.68 22.88 -17.54
N GLY A 74 -16.45 21.96 -18.14
CA GLY A 74 -17.03 22.15 -19.47
C GLY A 74 -18.14 23.20 -19.52
N VAL A 75 -18.93 23.33 -18.46
CA VAL A 75 -20.08 24.26 -18.40
C VAL A 75 -19.66 25.68 -17.97
N SER A 76 -18.67 25.81 -17.09
CA SER A 76 -18.17 27.11 -16.63
C SER A 76 -16.65 27.16 -16.72
N VAL A 77 -16.11 27.28 -17.93
CA VAL A 77 -14.70 27.62 -18.17
C VAL A 77 -14.48 29.03 -17.60
N PRO A 78 -13.78 29.21 -16.47
CA PRO A 78 -13.40 30.54 -16.02
C PRO A 78 -12.39 31.09 -17.04
N GLY A 79 -12.44 32.37 -17.35
CA GLY A 79 -11.55 33.01 -18.35
C GLY A 79 -10.03 32.90 -18.07
N LEU A 80 -9.64 32.24 -16.97
CA LEU A 80 -8.28 31.94 -16.53
C LEU A 80 -7.69 30.63 -17.14
N LEU A 81 -8.46 29.88 -17.94
CA LEU A 81 -8.01 28.61 -18.51
C LEU A 81 -6.94 28.69 -19.62
N PRO A 82 -6.89 29.72 -20.49
CA PRO A 82 -5.82 29.83 -21.49
C PRO A 82 -4.44 29.96 -20.82
N ASP A 83 -4.38 30.69 -19.70
CA ASP A 83 -3.17 30.93 -18.93
C ASP A 83 -2.76 29.67 -18.15
N LEU A 84 -3.71 29.00 -17.48
CA LEU A 84 -3.43 27.76 -16.73
C LEU A 84 -3.03 26.58 -17.65
N ALA A 85 -3.69 26.43 -18.79
CA ALA A 85 -3.35 25.38 -19.76
C ALA A 85 -1.99 25.65 -20.41
N ALA A 86 -1.69 26.89 -20.77
CA ALA A 86 -0.35 27.28 -21.20
C ALA A 86 0.69 27.03 -20.10
N GLN A 87 0.37 27.31 -18.83
CA GLN A 87 1.27 27.09 -17.71
C GLN A 87 1.56 25.59 -17.45
N ILE A 88 0.55 24.72 -17.60
CA ILE A 88 0.71 23.25 -17.49
C ILE A 88 1.48 22.67 -18.68
N ILE A 89 1.23 23.19 -19.89
CA ILE A 89 1.86 22.70 -21.14
C ILE A 89 3.30 23.23 -21.29
N THR A 90 3.56 24.47 -20.88
CA THR A 90 4.84 25.17 -21.04
C THR A 90 5.73 25.08 -19.81
N GLY A 91 5.18 24.83 -18.61
CA GLY A 91 5.94 24.50 -17.40
C GLY A 91 6.44 25.69 -16.57
N ASP A 92 5.96 26.92 -16.80
CA ASP A 92 6.37 28.09 -16.02
C ASP A 92 5.70 28.09 -14.63
N THR A 93 6.45 27.64 -13.63
CA THR A 93 6.02 27.56 -12.23
C THR A 93 6.37 28.84 -11.49
N PHE A 94 5.38 29.68 -11.19
CA PHE A 94 5.51 30.59 -10.05
C PHE A 94 5.09 29.82 -8.81
N ALA A 95 6.08 29.28 -8.11
CA ALA A 95 5.91 28.73 -6.78
C ALA A 95 5.50 29.84 -5.81
N ALA A 96 4.24 29.83 -5.36
CA ALA A 96 3.83 30.39 -4.08
C ALA A 96 2.45 29.86 -3.71
N ALA A 97 2.43 28.74 -2.99
CA ALA A 97 1.34 28.40 -2.07
C ALA A 97 1.89 27.36 -1.08
N ASP A 98 2.52 27.90 -0.06
CA ASP A 98 3.02 27.32 1.19
C ASP A 98 1.93 26.57 2.02
N ASP A 99 0.89 26.03 1.38
CA ASP A 99 -0.37 25.65 2.03
C ASP A 99 -0.96 24.30 1.59
N ILE A 100 -0.24 23.50 0.79
CA ILE A 100 -0.55 22.06 0.71
C ILE A 100 0.04 21.42 1.97
N ARG A 101 -0.65 21.60 3.09
CA ARG A 101 -0.54 20.69 4.23
C ARG A 101 -1.01 19.33 3.73
N ALA A 102 -0.07 18.55 3.20
CA ALA A 102 -0.29 17.15 2.88
C ALA A 102 -0.91 16.52 4.14
N PRO A 103 -2.18 16.06 4.11
CA PRO A 103 -2.60 15.12 5.11
C PRO A 103 -1.67 13.92 4.89
N GLU A 104 -0.70 13.77 5.80
CA GLU A 104 0.14 12.60 5.97
C GLU A 104 -0.67 11.37 5.54
N LEU A 105 -0.34 10.84 4.36
CA LEU A 105 -1.03 9.71 3.75
C LEU A 105 -0.54 8.45 4.47
N THR A 106 -0.74 8.39 5.79
CA THR A 106 -0.45 7.25 6.67
C THR A 106 -1.69 6.36 6.79
N ALA A 107 -2.54 6.33 5.77
CA ALA A 107 -3.74 5.50 5.66
C ALA A 107 -3.45 4.01 5.45
N PHE A 108 -2.23 3.54 5.77
CA PHE A 108 -1.86 2.12 5.80
C PHE A 108 -1.54 1.66 7.22
N GLY A 109 -2.36 2.00 8.21
CA GLY A 109 -2.72 1.15 9.36
C GLY A 109 -1.63 0.37 10.14
N TRP A 110 -0.36 0.74 10.05
CA TRP A 110 0.71 0.29 10.94
C TRP A 110 1.06 1.48 11.82
N ASP A 111 0.26 1.63 12.87
CA ASP A 111 0.62 2.42 14.03
C ASP A 111 1.89 1.81 14.64
N ILE A 112 3.01 2.51 14.52
CA ILE A 112 4.24 2.21 15.26
C ILE A 112 4.47 3.31 16.31
N ASP A 113 3.48 3.52 17.17
CA ASP A 113 3.70 4.22 18.43
C ASP A 113 4.49 3.31 19.39
N GLY A 114 5.78 3.63 19.53
CA GLY A 114 6.71 2.96 20.42
C GLY A 114 8.03 3.74 20.51
N GLY A 115 7.99 4.87 21.24
CA GLY A 115 9.16 5.65 21.63
C GLY A 115 8.91 6.36 22.96
#